data_AF-A0AAN8RU08-F1
#
_entry.id   AF-A0AAN8RU08-F1
#
_cell.length_a   1.000
_cell.length_b   1.000
_cell.length_c   1.000
_cell.angle_alpha   90.00
_cell.angle_beta   90.00
_cell.angle_gamma   90.00
#
_symmetry.space_group_name_H-M   'P 1'
#
loop_
_entity.id
_entity.type
_entity.pdbx_description
1 polymer ?
#
loop_
_entity_poly.entity_id
_entity_poly.type
_entity_poly.pdbx_seq_one_letter_code
_entity_poly.pdbx_strand_id
1 'polypeptide(L)'
;MMEPERIPFFREVKDSDYKSTLRKRRLTEVEEIYEYVNMNGIYFYVDSKGKISSCTLRGRNAMSPKTADANTNNVFVPYMRPEKLPRLESIKRGFYDPTNKTILGRTPKGWGGILTFYFIFFSVLAAIFAICMYAMMSTLSPDYPRWQLSESIIGTNPGLGFRPYSGDVEKHGSLIWYVAANESNVMHWTGVLDQFLEGYLDNQQRENKVICDFDRPPMPGKVCDVRIDDFGPCSKEKGYSYNQSSPCIFIKLNRIFNWVPEFYNETDSLPDEMDEDLKQHISETTPAERNVVWITCYGENPADRENLGGVQYYPKRGFPGFYYPFTNTPGYLSPLVAVHFQRPALHTLINVECRAWAKNIEYKRALQHREGSVHFELLID
;
A
#
# COMPACT_ATOMS: atom_id res chain seq x y z
N MET A 1 -6.15 31.38 30.90
CA MET A 1 -7.61 31.46 30.72
C MET A 1 -8.11 30.05 30.44
N MET A 2 -8.98 29.59 31.33
CA MET A 2 -9.78 28.35 31.31
C MET A 2 -9.14 26.98 31.61
N GLU A 3 -9.84 26.34 32.55
CA GLU A 3 -9.69 25.14 33.37
C GLU A 3 -10.50 23.98 32.74
N PRO A 4 -10.19 22.69 33.01
CA PRO A 4 -11.06 21.59 32.60
C PRO A 4 -12.17 21.30 33.63
N GLU A 5 -13.41 21.26 33.14
CA GLU A 5 -14.65 21.05 33.90
C GLU A 5 -14.77 19.68 34.59
N ARG A 6 -15.33 19.72 35.81
CA ARG A 6 -15.79 18.58 36.61
C ARG A 6 -17.16 18.08 36.13
N ILE A 7 -17.30 16.76 35.97
CA ILE A 7 -18.58 16.08 35.70
C ILE A 7 -19.40 15.98 37.01
N PRO A 8 -20.73 16.21 37.00
CA PRO A 8 -21.55 16.40 38.20
C PRO A 8 -22.22 15.09 38.63
N PHE A 9 -22.25 14.78 39.94
CA PHE A 9 -23.20 13.78 40.47
C PHE A 9 -23.44 13.94 41.98
N PHE A 10 -24.11 15.01 42.42
CA PHE A 10 -24.81 15.01 43.70
C PHE A 10 -26.09 15.84 43.58
N ARG A 11 -27.23 15.23 43.90
CA ARG A 11 -28.55 15.88 43.98
C ARG A 11 -28.94 15.98 45.46
N GLU A 12 -29.27 17.19 45.90
CA GLU A 12 -29.77 17.51 47.24
C GLU A 12 -31.03 16.73 47.61
N VAL A 13 -31.14 16.33 48.88
CA VAL A 13 -32.41 16.00 49.52
C VAL A 13 -32.63 16.99 50.66
N LYS A 14 -33.68 17.80 50.56
CA LYS A 14 -34.20 18.63 51.65
C LYS A 14 -35.06 17.76 52.56
N ASP A 15 -34.79 17.76 53.86
CA ASP A 15 -35.71 17.19 54.84
C ASP A 15 -36.36 18.29 55.67
N SER A 16 -37.69 18.35 55.56
CA SER A 16 -38.57 19.15 56.41
C SER A 16 -39.03 18.32 57.61
N ASP A 17 -39.11 18.98 58.75
CA ASP A 17 -39.91 18.60 59.92
C ASP A 17 -39.56 17.32 60.70
N TYR A 18 -38.62 17.47 61.63
CA TYR A 18 -38.85 16.99 63.01
C TYR A 18 -38.08 17.83 64.03
N LYS A 19 -38.78 18.72 64.72
CA LYS A 19 -38.30 19.42 65.93
C LYS A 19 -38.57 18.53 67.14
N SER A 20 -37.52 18.09 67.83
CA SER A 20 -37.62 17.79 69.27
C SER A 20 -36.36 18.24 70.02
N THR A 21 -36.47 19.44 70.58
CA THR A 21 -36.07 19.83 71.94
C THR A 21 -34.65 19.45 72.43
N LEU A 22 -33.64 20.23 72.02
CA LEU A 22 -32.42 20.45 72.81
C LEU A 22 -32.02 21.95 72.76
N ARG A 23 -31.52 22.41 73.90
CA ARG A 23 -31.47 23.79 74.40
C ARG A 23 -30.53 24.69 73.58
N LYS A 24 -31.03 25.87 73.16
CA LYS A 24 -30.27 26.94 72.47
C LYS A 24 -28.94 27.28 73.16
N ARG A 25 -27.82 27.06 72.47
CA ARG A 25 -26.65 27.96 72.51
C ARG A 25 -26.25 28.30 71.08
N ARG A 26 -26.09 29.60 70.86
CA ARG A 26 -25.77 30.26 69.60
C ARG A 26 -24.27 30.10 69.36
N LEU A 27 -23.85 29.30 68.39
CA LEU A 27 -22.50 29.27 67.84
C LEU A 27 -22.59 28.97 66.33
N THR A 28 -21.79 29.73 65.61
CA THR A 28 -21.59 29.82 64.17
C THR A 28 -20.92 28.57 63.59
N GLU A 29 -21.01 28.45 62.26
CA GLU A 29 -20.25 27.52 61.40
C GLU A 29 -20.69 26.04 61.32
N VAL A 30 -20.72 25.58 60.08
CA VAL A 30 -21.02 24.23 59.61
C VAL A 30 -19.77 23.37 59.86
N GLU A 31 -19.89 22.28 60.62
CA GLU A 31 -18.83 21.27 60.69
C GLU A 31 -19.40 19.88 60.43
N GLU A 32 -18.84 19.23 59.41
CA GLU A 32 -19.11 17.87 58.98
C GLU A 32 -18.48 16.86 59.95
N ILE A 33 -19.21 15.79 60.29
CA ILE A 33 -18.69 14.64 61.06
C ILE A 33 -18.56 13.47 60.10
N TYR A 34 -17.37 12.87 59.99
CA TYR A 34 -17.11 11.70 59.16
C TYR A 34 -16.77 10.45 60.00
N GLU A 35 -17.44 9.35 59.64
CA GLU A 35 -17.25 7.94 60.01
C GLU A 35 -17.55 7.45 61.45
N TYR A 36 -18.36 6.38 61.52
CA TYR A 36 -18.60 5.57 62.72
C TYR A 36 -18.22 4.12 62.41
N VAL A 37 -17.39 3.50 63.26
CA VAL A 37 -17.15 2.04 63.25
C VAL A 37 -17.64 1.46 64.56
N ASN A 38 -18.65 0.59 64.49
CA ASN A 38 -19.15 -0.14 65.65
C ASN A 38 -18.41 -1.48 65.78
N MET A 39 -17.66 -1.64 66.86
CA MET A 39 -17.27 -2.96 67.35
C MET A 39 -17.69 -3.08 68.81
N ASN A 40 -18.69 -3.93 69.05
CA ASN A 40 -19.13 -4.35 70.39
C ASN A 40 -19.56 -3.19 71.32
N GLY A 41 -20.37 -2.24 70.82
CA GLY A 41 -21.07 -1.26 71.66
C GLY A 41 -20.21 -0.10 72.17
N ILE A 42 -19.02 0.09 71.60
CA ILE A 42 -18.17 1.26 71.80
C ILE A 42 -18.19 2.07 70.51
N TYR A 43 -18.52 3.35 70.62
CA TYR A 43 -18.55 4.28 69.50
C TYR A 43 -17.30 5.14 69.52
N PHE A 44 -16.62 5.23 68.37
CA PHE A 44 -15.47 6.10 68.16
C PHE A 44 -15.84 7.21 67.18
N TYR A 45 -15.37 8.42 67.45
CA TYR A 45 -15.47 9.53 66.51
C TYR A 45 -14.16 10.32 66.50
N VAL A 46 -13.92 10.99 65.37
CA VAL A 46 -12.71 11.78 65.08
C VAL A 46 -13.12 13.23 64.88
N ASP A 47 -12.46 14.16 65.57
CA ASP A 47 -12.71 15.60 65.37
C ASP A 47 -11.95 16.15 64.15
N SER A 48 -12.24 17.41 63.77
CA SER A 48 -11.59 18.10 62.65
C SER A 48 -10.08 18.34 62.82
N LYS A 49 -9.49 17.99 63.97
CA LYS A 49 -8.05 18.02 64.27
C LYS A 49 -7.43 16.62 64.36
N GLY A 50 -8.18 15.56 64.03
CA GLY A 50 -7.69 14.19 63.94
C GLY A 50 -7.58 13.46 65.28
N LYS A 51 -8.21 13.94 66.35
CA LYS A 51 -8.15 13.27 67.66
C LYS A 51 -9.29 12.27 67.84
N ILE A 52 -8.94 11.01 68.12
CA ILE A 52 -9.91 9.91 68.26
C ILE A 52 -10.39 9.80 69.71
N SER A 53 -11.70 9.83 69.94
CA SER A 53 -12.33 9.67 71.26
C SER A 53 -13.38 8.56 71.27
N SER A 54 -13.57 7.87 72.40
CA SER A 54 -14.51 6.74 72.53
C SER A 54 -15.59 6.96 73.59
N CYS A 55 -16.80 6.44 73.34
CA CYS A 55 -17.92 6.47 74.29
C CYS A 55 -18.61 5.10 74.35
N THR A 56 -18.88 4.60 75.56
CA THR A 56 -19.47 3.27 75.79
C THR A 56 -20.83 3.40 76.48
N LEU A 57 -21.89 2.86 75.87
CA LEU A 57 -23.23 2.83 76.49
C LEU A 57 -23.32 1.65 77.47
N ARG A 58 -23.57 1.95 78.76
CA ARG A 58 -23.81 0.95 79.81
C ARG A 58 -25.30 0.94 80.17
N GLY A 59 -26.03 -0.11 79.82
CA GLY A 59 -27.42 -0.28 80.27
C GLY A 59 -28.14 -1.48 79.65
N ARG A 60 -28.63 -2.38 80.52
CA ARG A 60 -29.35 -3.63 80.19
C ARG A 60 -30.75 -3.34 79.63
N ASN A 61 -31.13 -4.02 78.55
CA ASN A 61 -32.28 -4.94 78.47
C ASN A 61 -32.53 -5.33 77.01
N ALA A 62 -32.51 -6.64 76.76
CA ALA A 62 -32.94 -7.24 75.51
C ALA A 62 -34.47 -7.14 75.37
N MET A 63 -34.97 -6.76 74.20
CA MET A 63 -36.38 -6.88 73.85
C MET A 63 -36.51 -7.54 72.47
N SER A 64 -37.34 -8.59 72.42
CA SER A 64 -37.58 -9.46 71.26
C SER A 64 -38.40 -8.76 70.16
N PRO A 65 -38.33 -9.23 68.90
CA PRO A 65 -38.83 -8.48 67.75
C PRO A 65 -40.34 -8.62 67.62
N LYS A 66 -41.06 -7.49 67.66
CA LYS A 66 -42.41 -7.38 67.11
C LYS A 66 -42.40 -6.35 65.99
N THR A 67 -42.65 -6.87 64.79
CA THR A 67 -43.26 -6.22 63.61
C THR A 67 -43.40 -4.70 63.65
N ALA A 68 -42.62 -4.01 62.82
CA ALA A 68 -42.91 -2.66 62.37
C ALA A 68 -42.54 -2.54 60.88
N ASP A 69 -43.47 -1.94 60.16
CA ASP A 69 -43.54 -1.82 58.70
C ASP A 69 -42.46 -0.95 58.05
N ALA A 70 -42.42 -1.08 56.73
CA ALA A 70 -41.56 -0.42 55.76
C ALA A 70 -41.38 1.10 55.96
N ASN A 71 -40.14 1.53 56.21
CA ASN A 71 -39.44 2.62 55.52
C ASN A 71 -38.18 3.02 56.30
N THR A 72 -37.01 2.57 55.84
CA THR A 72 -35.72 3.23 56.11
C THR A 72 -34.67 2.62 55.18
N ASN A 73 -34.42 3.28 54.05
CA ASN A 73 -33.43 2.89 53.06
C ASN A 73 -32.02 3.33 53.48
N ASN A 74 -31.44 2.71 54.51
CA ASN A 74 -30.00 2.77 54.76
C ASN A 74 -29.55 1.51 55.53
N VAL A 75 -29.66 0.35 54.86
CA VAL A 75 -28.98 -0.86 55.31
C VAL A 75 -27.53 -0.75 54.85
N PHE A 76 -26.60 -0.58 55.79
CA PHE A 76 -25.17 -0.64 55.51
C PHE A 76 -24.80 -2.08 55.16
N VAL A 77 -24.65 -2.38 53.87
CA VAL A 77 -24.23 -3.71 53.40
C VAL A 77 -22.71 -3.76 53.46
N PRO A 78 -22.10 -4.59 54.33
CA PRO A 78 -20.65 -4.70 54.38
C PRO A 78 -20.13 -5.28 53.06
N TYR A 79 -19.08 -4.67 52.50
CA TYR A 79 -18.44 -5.18 51.28
C TYR A 79 -17.89 -6.59 51.53
N MET A 80 -18.50 -7.59 50.91
CA MET A 80 -18.01 -8.96 50.94
C MET A 80 -16.97 -9.14 49.83
N ARG A 81 -15.77 -9.58 50.21
CA ARG A 81 -14.73 -9.93 49.23
C ARG A 81 -15.27 -11.06 48.33
N PRO A 82 -15.18 -10.94 47.00
CA PRO A 82 -15.69 -11.97 46.10
C PRO A 82 -14.97 -13.30 46.33
N GLU A 83 -15.72 -14.38 46.17
CA GLU A 83 -15.21 -15.74 46.33
C GLU A 83 -14.13 -16.03 45.27
N LYS A 84 -12.99 -16.58 45.70
CA LYS A 84 -11.87 -16.89 44.80
C LYS A 84 -12.22 -18.11 43.95
N LEU A 85 -12.69 -17.88 42.74
CA LEU A 85 -13.03 -18.94 41.77
C LEU A 85 -11.79 -19.55 41.12
N PRO A 86 -11.81 -20.84 40.75
CA PRO A 86 -10.74 -21.46 39.97
C PRO A 86 -10.58 -20.75 38.61
N ARG A 87 -9.35 -20.70 38.08
CA ARG A 87 -8.99 -19.84 36.93
C ARG A 87 -9.90 -20.02 35.71
N LEU A 88 -10.29 -21.26 35.40
CA LEU A 88 -11.16 -21.57 34.26
C LEU A 88 -12.60 -21.06 34.46
N GLU A 89 -13.13 -21.13 35.67
CA GLU A 89 -14.46 -20.62 35.99
C GLU A 89 -14.49 -19.10 36.06
N SER A 90 -13.39 -18.48 36.49
CA SER A 90 -13.19 -17.02 36.44
C SER A 90 -13.18 -16.51 35.00
N ILE A 91 -12.46 -17.19 34.10
CA ILE A 91 -12.46 -16.87 32.67
C ILE A 91 -13.86 -17.05 32.08
N LYS A 92 -14.54 -18.16 32.39
CA LYS A 92 -15.91 -18.43 31.90
C LYS A 92 -16.92 -17.39 32.39
N ARG A 93 -16.83 -16.97 33.66
CA ARG A 93 -17.63 -15.86 34.22
C ARG A 93 -17.25 -14.50 33.64
N GLY A 94 -16.02 -14.31 33.18
CA GLY A 94 -15.59 -13.12 32.45
C GLY A 94 -16.29 -12.97 31.09
N PHE A 95 -16.57 -14.07 30.39
CA PHE A 95 -17.32 -14.05 29.14
C PHE A 95 -18.83 -13.89 29.36
N TYR A 96 -19.41 -14.63 30.31
CA TYR A 96 -20.83 -14.58 30.60
C TYR A 96 -21.09 -14.77 32.09
N ASP A 97 -21.70 -13.77 32.72
CA ASP A 97 -22.19 -13.90 34.10
C ASP A 97 -23.69 -14.27 34.07
N PRO A 98 -24.05 -15.54 34.36
CA PRO A 98 -25.44 -15.99 34.35
C PRO A 98 -26.28 -15.31 35.45
N THR A 99 -25.63 -14.78 36.50
CA THR A 99 -26.29 -14.15 37.66
C THR A 99 -26.86 -12.80 37.31
N ASN A 100 -26.08 -11.99 36.59
CA ASN A 100 -26.44 -10.64 36.16
C ASN A 100 -26.90 -10.58 34.69
N LYS A 101 -26.89 -11.73 33.98
CA LYS A 101 -27.12 -11.86 32.52
C LYS A 101 -26.27 -10.87 31.72
N THR A 102 -25.02 -10.66 32.13
CA THR A 102 -24.08 -9.76 31.44
C THR A 102 -23.13 -10.57 30.56
N ILE A 103 -22.85 -10.05 29.37
CA ILE A 103 -21.87 -10.59 28.43
C ILE A 103 -20.69 -9.62 28.43
N LEU A 104 -19.48 -10.12 28.71
CA LEU A 104 -18.25 -9.31 28.76
C LEU A 104 -18.43 -8.01 29.60
N GLY A 105 -19.09 -8.13 30.75
CA GLY A 105 -19.27 -7.04 31.70
C GLY A 105 -20.39 -6.02 31.38
N ARG A 106 -21.19 -6.21 30.32
CA ARG A 106 -22.35 -5.33 30.02
C ARG A 106 -23.64 -6.12 29.79
N THR A 107 -24.78 -5.49 30.06
CA THR A 107 -26.10 -6.08 29.75
C THR A 107 -26.33 -6.10 28.23
N PRO A 108 -27.13 -7.04 27.69
CA PRO A 108 -27.47 -7.07 26.26
C PRO A 108 -28.08 -5.76 25.74
N LYS A 109 -28.85 -5.05 26.60
CA LYS A 109 -29.37 -3.71 26.30
C LYS A 109 -28.25 -2.66 26.17
N GLY A 110 -27.22 -2.73 27.02
CA GLY A 110 -26.03 -1.90 26.92
C GLY A 110 -25.23 -2.18 25.65
N TRP A 111 -25.04 -3.46 25.29
CA TRP A 111 -24.44 -3.85 24.01
C TRP A 111 -25.23 -3.35 22.81
N GLY A 112 -26.55 -3.51 22.79
CA GLY A 112 -27.41 -2.98 21.72
C GLY A 112 -27.29 -1.48 21.55
N GLY A 113 -27.22 -0.72 22.65
CA GLY A 113 -27.00 0.72 22.61
C GLY A 113 -25.64 1.11 22.01
N ILE A 114 -24.57 0.43 22.42
CA ILE A 114 -23.21 0.67 21.89
C ILE A 114 -23.13 0.32 20.40
N LEU A 115 -23.63 -0.86 20.03
CA LEU A 115 -23.61 -1.33 18.64
C LEU A 115 -24.41 -0.41 17.73
N THR A 116 -25.59 0.03 18.18
CA THR A 116 -26.42 0.99 17.42
C THR A 116 -25.72 2.33 17.28
N PHE A 117 -25.10 2.84 18.35
CA PHE A 117 -24.31 4.07 18.31
C PHE A 117 -23.17 3.98 17.30
N TYR A 118 -22.34 2.94 17.39
CA TYR A 118 -21.22 2.77 16.47
C TYR A 118 -21.69 2.52 15.04
N PHE A 119 -22.78 1.78 14.84
CA PHE A 119 -23.36 1.57 13.52
C PHE A 119 -23.77 2.89 12.87
N ILE A 120 -24.52 3.74 13.59
CA ILE A 120 -24.92 5.06 13.08
C ILE A 120 -23.70 5.95 12.87
N PHE A 121 -22.79 6.01 13.85
CA PHE A 121 -21.58 6.82 13.79
C PHE A 121 -20.71 6.48 12.57
N PHE A 122 -20.40 5.19 12.36
CA PHE A 122 -19.60 4.76 11.22
C PHE A 122 -20.35 4.90 9.89
N SER A 123 -21.67 4.77 9.87
CA SER A 123 -22.48 5.03 8.66
C SER A 123 -22.38 6.49 8.24
N VAL A 124 -22.50 7.43 9.18
CA VAL A 124 -22.34 8.86 8.90
C VAL A 124 -20.90 9.18 8.47
N LEU A 125 -19.90 8.62 9.16
CA LEU A 125 -18.49 8.80 8.80
C LEU A 125 -18.19 8.30 7.38
N ALA A 126 -18.69 7.10 7.02
CA ALA A 126 -18.54 6.53 5.69
C ALA A 126 -19.24 7.38 4.62
N ALA A 127 -20.41 7.94 4.91
CA ALA A 127 -21.11 8.83 3.99
C ALA A 127 -20.33 10.12 3.72
N ILE A 128 -19.76 10.76 4.74
CA ILE A 128 -18.91 11.95 4.57
C ILE A 128 -17.68 11.61 3.75
N PHE A 129 -17.00 10.49 4.05
CA PHE A 129 -15.86 10.02 3.27
C PHE A 129 -16.22 9.78 1.80
N ALA A 130 -17.35 9.13 1.53
CA ALA A 130 -17.83 8.88 0.17
C ALA A 130 -18.12 10.18 -0.59
N ILE A 131 -18.73 11.18 0.06
CA ILE A 131 -18.96 12.50 -0.54
C ILE A 131 -17.64 13.21 -0.88
N CYS A 132 -16.68 13.21 0.05
CA CYS A 132 -15.36 13.78 -0.19
C CYS A 132 -14.62 13.08 -1.34
N MET A 133 -14.66 11.74 -1.39
CA MET A 133 -14.08 10.96 -2.47
C MET A 133 -14.77 11.22 -3.81
N TYR A 134 -16.10 11.32 -3.83
CA TYR A 134 -16.85 11.65 -5.04
C TYR A 134 -16.50 13.04 -5.57
N ALA A 135 -16.40 14.05 -4.70
CA ALA A 135 -15.98 15.39 -5.06
C ALA A 135 -14.53 15.42 -5.58
N MET A 136 -13.64 14.61 -5.04
CA MET A 136 -12.27 14.49 -5.57
C MET A 136 -12.30 13.85 -6.97
N MET A 137 -13.02 12.74 -7.16
CA MET A 137 -13.11 12.04 -8.45
C MET A 137 -13.77 12.89 -9.54
N SER A 138 -14.72 13.77 -9.20
CA SER A 138 -15.34 14.67 -10.18
C SER A 138 -14.41 15.79 -10.69
N THR A 139 -13.30 16.05 -9.99
CA THR A 139 -12.26 17.00 -10.44
C THR A 139 -11.19 16.36 -11.34
N LEU A 140 -11.23 15.04 -11.52
CA LEU A 140 -10.23 14.29 -12.28
C LEU A 140 -10.78 13.92 -13.67
N SER A 141 -10.01 14.25 -14.71
CA SER A 141 -10.27 13.79 -16.08
C SER A 141 -9.91 12.31 -16.23
N PRO A 142 -10.70 11.52 -16.99
CA PRO A 142 -10.35 10.13 -17.31
C PRO A 142 -9.24 10.02 -18.35
N ASP A 143 -9.04 11.05 -19.19
CA ASP A 143 -8.15 10.97 -20.36
C ASP A 143 -6.69 11.27 -20.04
N TYR A 144 -6.42 12.16 -19.09
CA TYR A 144 -5.08 12.60 -18.73
C TYR A 144 -4.92 12.83 -17.23
N PRO A 145 -3.72 12.58 -16.66
CA PRO A 145 -3.42 12.88 -15.27
C PRO A 145 -3.31 14.39 -15.06
N ARG A 146 -3.77 14.86 -13.90
CA ARG A 146 -3.76 16.28 -13.51
C ARG A 146 -2.34 16.84 -13.37
N TRP A 147 -1.47 16.09 -12.70
CA TRP A 147 -0.06 16.44 -12.51
C TRP A 147 0.76 15.63 -13.50
N GLN A 148 1.56 16.30 -14.32
CA GLN A 148 2.31 15.69 -15.42
C GLN A 148 3.81 15.93 -15.22
N LEU A 149 4.63 15.00 -15.74
CA LEU A 149 6.09 15.17 -15.81
C LEU A 149 6.69 15.55 -14.45
N SER A 150 7.40 16.67 -14.34
CA SER A 150 8.06 17.14 -13.12
C SER A 150 7.11 17.48 -11.97
N GLU A 151 5.85 17.78 -12.25
CA GLU A 151 4.83 18.03 -11.21
C GLU A 151 4.27 16.71 -10.66
N SER A 152 4.49 15.60 -11.36
CA SER A 152 4.03 14.29 -10.96
C SER A 152 5.07 13.54 -10.12
N ILE A 153 4.59 12.63 -9.27
CA ILE A 153 5.46 11.73 -8.48
C ILE A 153 6.26 10.78 -9.39
N ILE A 154 5.75 10.48 -10.59
CA ILE A 154 6.40 9.62 -11.59
C ILE A 154 7.65 10.30 -12.16
N GLY A 155 7.64 11.63 -12.24
CA GLY A 155 8.73 12.44 -12.78
C GLY A 155 8.81 12.42 -14.31
N THR A 156 9.98 12.80 -14.83
CA THR A 156 10.28 12.93 -16.26
C THR A 156 11.15 11.80 -16.82
N ASN A 157 11.57 10.86 -15.97
CA ASN A 157 12.55 9.85 -16.34
C ASN A 157 11.89 8.48 -16.56
N PRO A 158 11.70 8.02 -17.82
CA PRO A 158 11.12 6.72 -18.09
C PRO A 158 12.08 5.59 -17.73
N GLY A 159 11.53 4.57 -17.05
CA GLY A 159 12.21 3.29 -16.88
C GLY A 159 12.10 2.38 -18.10
N LEU A 160 12.91 1.32 -18.12
CA LEU A 160 12.81 0.23 -19.08
C LEU A 160 12.19 -1.01 -18.43
N GLY A 161 11.44 -1.77 -19.22
CA GLY A 161 10.93 -3.09 -18.87
C GLY A 161 11.37 -4.12 -19.90
N PHE A 162 11.50 -5.36 -19.48
CA PHE A 162 11.82 -6.49 -20.36
C PHE A 162 10.69 -7.54 -20.35
N ARG A 163 10.63 -8.34 -21.40
CA ARG A 163 9.74 -9.50 -21.56
C ARG A 163 10.51 -10.64 -22.24
N PRO A 164 10.33 -11.90 -21.83
CA PRO A 164 9.35 -12.37 -20.84
C PRO A 164 9.85 -12.19 -19.39
N TYR A 165 8.94 -12.25 -18.42
CA TYR A 165 9.26 -12.36 -16.99
C TYR A 165 8.58 -13.63 -16.45
N SER A 166 9.13 -14.20 -15.38
CA SER A 166 8.56 -15.39 -14.74
C SER A 166 7.23 -15.06 -14.06
N GLY A 167 6.27 -16.00 -14.07
CA GLY A 167 4.97 -15.81 -13.40
C GLY A 167 5.08 -15.60 -11.88
N ASP A 168 6.09 -16.23 -11.27
CA ASP A 168 6.40 -16.13 -9.84
C ASP A 168 7.56 -15.15 -9.60
N VAL A 169 7.33 -13.86 -9.90
CA VAL A 169 8.33 -12.78 -9.72
C VAL A 169 8.91 -12.75 -8.30
N GLU A 170 8.12 -13.12 -7.29
CA GLU A 170 8.56 -13.16 -5.89
C GLU A 170 9.61 -14.24 -5.60
N LYS A 171 9.59 -15.36 -6.34
CA LYS A 171 10.51 -16.49 -6.13
C LYS A 171 11.68 -16.50 -7.09
N HIS A 172 11.42 -16.15 -8.35
CA HIS A 172 12.40 -16.26 -9.43
C HIS A 172 12.94 -14.90 -9.87
N GLY A 173 12.44 -13.79 -9.33
CA GLY A 173 12.94 -12.45 -9.62
C GLY A 173 12.95 -12.15 -11.12
N SER A 174 14.06 -11.59 -11.59
CA SER A 174 14.31 -11.27 -13.00
C SER A 174 15.04 -12.38 -13.78
N LEU A 175 15.05 -13.61 -13.27
CA LEU A 175 15.71 -14.74 -13.92
C LEU A 175 14.88 -15.32 -15.07
N ILE A 176 15.49 -15.42 -16.24
CA ILE A 176 15.04 -16.20 -17.38
C ILE A 176 15.89 -17.46 -17.44
N TRP A 177 15.33 -18.54 -16.90
CA TRP A 177 15.98 -19.85 -16.91
C TRP A 177 15.21 -20.83 -17.78
N TYR A 178 15.91 -21.44 -18.73
CA TYR A 178 15.35 -22.53 -19.51
C TYR A 178 16.38 -23.56 -19.93
N VAL A 179 15.89 -24.78 -20.14
CA VAL A 179 16.69 -25.88 -20.70
C VAL A 179 16.37 -25.97 -22.18
N ALA A 180 17.35 -25.71 -23.05
CA ALA A 180 17.13 -25.65 -24.50
C ALA A 180 16.75 -27.02 -25.08
N ALA A 181 17.23 -28.11 -24.47
CA ALA A 181 16.86 -29.47 -24.85
C ALA A 181 15.43 -29.88 -24.45
N ASN A 182 14.78 -29.13 -23.56
CA ASN A 182 13.44 -29.46 -23.06
C ASN A 182 12.37 -28.57 -23.70
N GLU A 183 11.63 -29.15 -24.65
CA GLU A 183 10.55 -28.46 -25.37
C GLU A 183 9.48 -27.88 -24.44
N SER A 184 9.16 -28.53 -23.32
CA SER A 184 8.12 -28.03 -22.39
C SER A 184 8.53 -26.73 -21.70
N ASN A 185 9.81 -26.58 -21.38
CA ASN A 185 10.34 -25.37 -20.76
C ASN A 185 10.41 -24.23 -21.78
N VAL A 186 10.84 -24.53 -23.00
CA VAL A 186 10.79 -23.56 -24.11
C VAL A 186 9.36 -23.12 -24.42
N MET A 187 8.40 -24.06 -24.44
CA MET A 187 6.97 -23.74 -24.62
C MET A 187 6.42 -22.82 -23.53
N HIS A 188 6.91 -22.92 -22.29
CA HIS A 188 6.52 -21.99 -21.23
C HIS A 188 6.89 -20.54 -21.59
N TRP A 189 8.15 -20.29 -21.92
CA TRP A 189 8.63 -18.93 -22.23
C TRP A 189 8.05 -18.36 -23.52
N THR A 190 7.97 -19.20 -24.56
CA THR A 190 7.34 -18.80 -25.83
C THR A 190 5.85 -18.53 -25.65
N GLY A 191 5.15 -19.28 -24.79
CA GLY A 191 3.75 -19.02 -24.42
C GLY A 191 3.55 -17.69 -23.68
N VAL A 192 4.47 -17.32 -22.77
CA VAL A 192 4.44 -16.01 -22.10
C VAL A 192 4.64 -14.88 -23.11
N LEU A 193 5.54 -15.06 -24.08
CA LEU A 193 5.77 -14.08 -25.16
C LEU A 193 4.57 -13.97 -26.09
N ASP A 194 3.94 -15.08 -26.45
CA ASP A 194 2.72 -15.11 -27.25
C ASP A 194 1.58 -14.33 -26.59
N GLN A 195 1.35 -14.58 -25.29
CA GLN A 195 0.34 -13.86 -24.52
C GLN A 195 0.66 -12.35 -24.45
N PHE A 196 1.94 -11.99 -24.34
CA PHE A 196 2.36 -10.59 -24.36
C PHE A 196 2.13 -9.91 -25.72
N LEU A 197 2.40 -10.62 -26.81
CA LEU A 197 2.28 -10.09 -28.18
C LEU A 197 0.85 -10.12 -28.72
N GLU A 198 -0.07 -10.84 -28.08
CA GLU A 198 -1.49 -10.89 -28.48
C GLU A 198 -2.10 -9.49 -28.63
N GLY A 199 -1.80 -8.57 -27.72
CA GLY A 199 -2.28 -7.18 -27.81
C GLY A 199 -1.70 -6.36 -28.98
N TYR A 200 -0.60 -6.81 -29.57
CA TYR A 200 -0.01 -6.19 -30.77
C TYR A 200 -0.57 -6.80 -32.05
N LEU A 201 -0.96 -8.07 -32.01
CA LEU A 201 -1.63 -8.77 -33.11
C LEU A 201 -3.12 -8.44 -33.19
N ASP A 202 -3.71 -7.95 -32.10
CA ASP A 202 -5.12 -7.61 -32.04
C ASP A 202 -5.49 -6.43 -32.95
N ASN A 203 -6.60 -6.65 -33.66
CA ASN A 203 -7.14 -5.79 -34.70
C ASN A 203 -8.25 -4.87 -34.18
N GLN A 204 -8.63 -4.96 -32.91
CA GLN A 204 -9.82 -4.29 -32.35
C GLN A 204 -9.79 -2.75 -32.41
N GLN A 205 -8.69 -2.10 -32.83
CA GLN A 205 -8.58 -0.63 -32.94
C GLN A 205 -7.80 -0.15 -34.18
N ARG A 206 -7.91 -0.87 -35.30
CA ARG A 206 -7.22 -0.53 -36.57
C ARG A 206 -7.50 0.88 -37.09
N GLU A 207 -8.66 1.45 -36.80
CA GLU A 207 -9.02 2.78 -37.30
C GLU A 207 -8.09 3.89 -36.81
N ASN A 208 -7.51 3.75 -35.62
CA ASN A 208 -6.60 4.75 -35.04
C ASN A 208 -5.12 4.47 -35.34
N LYS A 209 -4.81 3.26 -35.79
CA LYS A 209 -3.44 2.83 -36.09
C LYS A 209 -3.05 3.25 -37.51
N VAL A 210 -1.89 3.88 -37.66
CA VAL A 210 -1.32 4.28 -38.95
C VAL A 210 0.13 3.80 -39.06
N ILE A 211 0.58 3.50 -40.28
CA ILE A 211 1.99 3.18 -40.51
C ILE A 211 2.78 4.48 -40.46
N CYS A 212 3.71 4.56 -39.52
CA CYS A 212 4.56 5.72 -39.30
C CYS A 212 5.97 5.49 -39.84
N ASP A 213 6.61 6.58 -40.22
CA ASP A 213 8.02 6.62 -40.58
C ASP A 213 8.63 7.93 -40.08
N PHE A 214 9.95 8.08 -40.15
CA PHE A 214 10.66 9.31 -39.74
C PHE A 214 10.18 10.54 -40.51
N ASP A 215 9.83 10.38 -41.80
CA ASP A 215 9.28 11.45 -42.63
C ASP A 215 7.76 11.64 -42.49
N ARG A 216 7.08 10.67 -41.87
CA ARG A 216 5.61 10.60 -41.79
C ARG A 216 5.17 10.34 -40.35
N PRO A 217 5.21 11.35 -39.47
CA PRO A 217 4.69 11.23 -38.11
C PRO A 217 3.16 11.08 -38.11
N PRO A 218 2.58 10.52 -37.03
CA PRO A 218 1.13 10.36 -36.92
C PRO A 218 0.43 11.72 -36.80
N MET A 219 -0.74 11.85 -37.44
CA MET A 219 -1.61 13.01 -37.24
C MET A 219 -2.23 12.99 -35.82
N PRO A 220 -2.63 14.16 -35.28
CA PRO A 220 -3.29 14.23 -33.97
C PRO A 220 -4.50 13.28 -33.89
N GLY A 221 -4.56 12.46 -32.85
CA GLY A 221 -5.63 11.46 -32.65
C GLY A 221 -5.41 10.12 -33.36
N LYS A 222 -4.30 9.96 -34.11
CA LYS A 222 -3.83 8.67 -34.64
C LYS A 222 -2.56 8.24 -33.91
N VAL A 223 -2.31 6.94 -33.92
CA VAL A 223 -1.17 6.30 -33.25
C VAL A 223 -0.41 5.44 -34.24
N CYS A 224 0.89 5.29 -34.03
CA CYS A 224 1.72 4.45 -34.88
C CYS A 224 1.48 2.97 -34.60
N ASP A 225 1.31 2.20 -35.68
CA ASP A 225 1.24 0.75 -35.58
C ASP A 225 2.62 0.13 -35.36
N VAL A 226 2.69 -0.89 -34.51
CA VAL A 226 3.93 -1.62 -34.23
C VAL A 226 3.86 -2.93 -35.00
N ARG A 227 4.64 -3.03 -36.07
CA ARG A 227 4.62 -4.20 -36.96
C ARG A 227 5.41 -5.36 -36.36
N ILE A 228 4.71 -6.45 -36.05
CA ILE A 228 5.33 -7.66 -35.50
C ILE A 228 6.16 -8.43 -36.55
N ASP A 229 5.84 -8.27 -37.82
CA ASP A 229 6.55 -8.95 -38.92
C ASP A 229 8.03 -8.53 -39.03
N ASP A 230 8.38 -7.33 -38.55
CA ASP A 230 9.71 -6.77 -38.70
C ASP A 230 10.72 -7.34 -37.66
N PHE A 231 10.28 -8.19 -36.72
CA PHE A 231 11.13 -8.77 -35.66
C PHE A 231 12.02 -9.94 -36.11
N GLY A 232 12.03 -10.31 -37.40
CA GLY A 232 13.03 -11.20 -38.00
C GLY A 232 13.08 -12.62 -37.39
N PRO A 233 14.14 -13.00 -36.65
CA PRO A 233 14.21 -14.29 -35.94
C PRO A 233 13.36 -14.32 -34.67
N CYS A 234 12.98 -13.17 -34.12
CA CYS A 234 12.21 -13.02 -32.90
C CYS A 234 10.69 -13.07 -33.14
N SER A 235 10.25 -13.85 -34.13
CA SER A 235 8.84 -14.01 -34.48
C SER A 235 8.24 -15.26 -33.83
N LYS A 236 6.91 -15.31 -33.77
CA LYS A 236 6.17 -16.44 -33.20
C LYS A 236 6.43 -17.74 -33.96
N GLU A 237 6.51 -17.68 -35.29
CA GLU A 237 6.71 -18.83 -36.17
C GLU A 237 8.07 -19.52 -35.94
N LYS A 238 9.07 -18.75 -35.47
CA LYS A 238 10.41 -19.24 -35.14
C LYS A 238 10.59 -19.53 -33.65
N GLY A 239 9.53 -19.42 -32.85
CA GLY A 239 9.58 -19.64 -31.40
C GLY A 239 10.53 -18.70 -30.67
N TYR A 240 10.67 -17.46 -31.16
CA TYR A 240 11.55 -16.43 -30.58
C TYR A 240 13.02 -16.90 -30.39
N SER A 241 13.47 -17.86 -31.22
CA SER A 241 14.80 -18.47 -31.21
C SER A 241 15.20 -19.19 -29.90
N TYR A 242 14.25 -19.46 -29.00
CA TYR A 242 14.54 -20.23 -27.78
C TYR A 242 15.03 -21.66 -28.08
N ASN A 243 14.50 -22.28 -29.13
CA ASN A 243 14.89 -23.63 -29.59
C ASN A 243 16.36 -23.74 -30.02
N GLN A 244 17.00 -22.62 -30.35
CA GLN A 244 18.39 -22.58 -30.85
C GLN A 244 19.38 -22.11 -29.78
N SER A 245 18.98 -22.11 -28.50
CA SER A 245 19.75 -21.52 -27.39
C SER A 245 20.14 -20.05 -27.64
N SER A 246 19.36 -19.33 -28.45
CA SER A 246 19.62 -17.95 -28.83
C SER A 246 18.36 -17.10 -28.60
N PRO A 247 17.96 -16.90 -27.34
CA PRO A 247 16.64 -16.37 -27.00
C PRO A 247 16.52 -14.90 -27.43
N CYS A 248 15.30 -14.51 -27.79
CA CYS A 248 14.92 -13.11 -27.99
C CYS A 248 14.20 -12.55 -26.76
N ILE A 249 14.65 -11.40 -26.28
CA ILE A 249 14.06 -10.69 -25.15
C ILE A 249 13.56 -9.33 -25.64
N PHE A 250 12.30 -9.02 -25.40
CA PHE A 250 11.70 -7.75 -25.81
C PHE A 250 11.93 -6.69 -24.74
N ILE A 251 12.47 -5.55 -25.15
CA ILE A 251 12.64 -4.37 -24.31
C ILE A 251 11.57 -3.35 -24.68
N LYS A 252 11.01 -2.70 -23.65
CA LYS A 252 9.92 -1.74 -23.76
C LYS A 252 10.18 -0.55 -22.83
N LEU A 253 9.95 0.66 -23.33
CA LEU A 253 9.99 1.87 -22.51
C LEU A 253 8.67 2.07 -21.74
N ASN A 254 8.77 2.50 -20.48
CA ASN A 254 7.61 2.82 -19.66
C ASN A 254 6.87 4.04 -20.22
N ARG A 255 5.54 3.99 -20.22
CA ARG A 255 4.69 5.06 -20.75
C ARG A 255 4.58 6.19 -19.72
N ILE A 256 5.03 7.39 -20.09
CA ILE A 256 4.78 8.62 -19.34
C ILE A 256 3.93 9.54 -20.21
N PHE A 257 2.83 10.05 -19.65
CA PHE A 257 1.90 10.93 -20.38
C PHE A 257 2.60 12.23 -20.79
N ASN A 258 2.45 12.63 -22.05
CA ASN A 258 3.07 13.81 -22.66
C ASN A 258 4.60 13.87 -22.59
N TRP A 259 5.27 12.74 -22.33
CA TRP A 259 6.73 12.70 -22.37
C TRP A 259 7.25 12.68 -23.80
N VAL A 260 8.19 13.58 -24.09
CA VAL A 260 8.86 13.72 -25.39
C VAL A 260 10.35 13.44 -25.18
N PRO A 261 10.94 12.46 -25.89
CA PRO A 261 12.37 12.19 -25.82
C PRO A 261 13.21 13.33 -26.42
N GLU A 262 14.35 13.61 -25.80
CA GLU A 262 15.38 14.49 -26.35
C GLU A 262 16.52 13.67 -26.96
N PHE A 263 16.61 13.66 -28.29
CA PHE A 263 17.51 12.76 -29.02
C PHE A 263 18.96 13.27 -29.12
N TYR A 264 19.88 12.35 -29.41
CA TYR A 264 21.26 12.64 -29.79
C TYR A 264 21.37 12.84 -31.32
N ASN A 265 21.08 14.06 -31.79
CA ASN A 265 21.13 14.37 -33.22
C ASN A 265 22.57 14.61 -33.73
N GLU A 266 23.42 15.14 -32.86
CA GLU A 266 24.80 15.52 -33.13
C GLU A 266 25.76 14.48 -32.56
N THR A 267 26.71 14.03 -33.38
CA THR A 267 27.76 13.06 -33.00
C THR A 267 28.69 13.61 -31.92
N ASP A 268 28.86 14.93 -31.84
CA ASP A 268 29.73 15.58 -30.86
C ASP A 268 29.09 15.66 -29.46
N SER A 269 27.76 15.47 -29.38
CA SER A 269 26.99 15.53 -28.13
C SER A 269 26.80 14.17 -27.46
N LEU A 270 27.53 13.14 -27.92
CA LEU A 270 27.41 11.77 -27.42
C LEU A 270 28.14 11.63 -26.07
N PRO A 271 27.52 10.99 -25.05
CA PRO A 271 28.17 10.76 -23.77
C PRO A 271 29.41 9.86 -23.88
N ASP A 272 30.44 10.14 -23.08
CA ASP A 272 31.65 9.31 -23.03
C ASP A 272 31.35 7.87 -22.61
N GLU A 273 30.40 7.68 -21.69
CA GLU A 273 29.96 6.36 -21.19
C GLU A 273 29.25 5.49 -22.24
N MET A 274 28.83 6.07 -23.38
CA MET A 274 28.15 5.32 -24.43
C MET A 274 29.11 4.35 -25.10
N ASP A 275 28.64 3.13 -25.37
CA ASP A 275 29.47 2.11 -26.01
C ASP A 275 29.95 2.57 -27.40
N GLU A 276 31.21 2.28 -27.72
CA GLU A 276 31.84 2.71 -28.99
C GLU A 276 31.13 2.13 -30.22
N ASP A 277 30.57 0.91 -30.12
CA ASP A 277 29.80 0.31 -31.20
C ASP A 277 28.49 1.08 -31.47
N LEU A 278 27.86 1.62 -30.43
CA LEU A 278 26.69 2.48 -30.59
C LEU A 278 27.08 3.85 -31.16
N LYS A 279 28.17 4.46 -30.68
CA LYS A 279 28.67 5.72 -31.26
C LYS A 279 28.96 5.58 -32.75
N GLN A 280 29.60 4.47 -33.14
CA GLN A 280 29.82 4.15 -34.55
C GLN A 280 28.49 4.00 -35.30
N HIS A 281 27.55 3.22 -34.78
CA HIS A 281 26.23 3.03 -35.41
C HIS A 281 25.46 4.35 -35.61
N ILE A 282 25.50 5.26 -34.63
CA ILE A 282 24.87 6.59 -34.73
C ILE A 282 25.54 7.43 -35.81
N SER A 283 26.87 7.38 -35.91
CA SER A 283 27.61 8.13 -36.93
C SER A 283 27.35 7.64 -38.35
N GLU A 284 27.18 6.32 -38.53
CA GLU A 284 26.78 5.69 -39.80
C GLU A 284 25.31 5.94 -40.17
N THR A 285 24.45 6.18 -39.18
CA THR A 285 23.01 6.42 -39.39
C THR A 285 22.74 7.80 -39.98
N THR A 286 21.77 7.86 -40.90
CA THR A 286 21.35 9.11 -41.55
C THR A 286 20.79 10.11 -40.52
N PRO A 287 21.05 11.43 -40.64
CA PRO A 287 20.57 12.42 -39.67
C PRO A 287 19.06 12.42 -39.45
N ALA A 288 18.25 12.09 -40.47
CA ALA A 288 16.79 12.03 -40.37
C ALA A 288 16.32 10.88 -39.45
N GLU A 289 17.06 9.76 -39.44
CA GLU A 289 16.76 8.57 -38.64
C GLU A 289 17.41 8.59 -37.26
N ARG A 290 18.12 9.67 -36.88
CA ARG A 290 18.75 9.79 -35.54
C ARG A 290 17.77 10.16 -34.44
N ASN A 291 16.53 10.51 -34.78
CA ASN A 291 15.45 10.79 -33.84
C ASN A 291 14.95 9.49 -33.18
N VAL A 292 15.81 8.84 -32.41
CA VAL A 292 15.62 7.52 -31.81
C VAL A 292 16.12 7.57 -30.36
N VAL A 293 15.36 6.95 -29.45
CA VAL A 293 15.85 6.61 -28.11
C VAL A 293 16.67 5.33 -28.24
N TRP A 294 17.99 5.46 -28.27
CA TRP A 294 18.90 4.34 -28.52
C TRP A 294 18.91 3.38 -27.34
N ILE A 295 19.22 2.11 -27.60
CA ILE A 295 19.31 1.07 -26.56
C ILE A 295 20.65 0.35 -26.70
N THR A 296 21.30 0.10 -25.57
CA THR A 296 22.43 -0.83 -25.48
C THR A 296 22.14 -1.88 -24.43
N CYS A 297 22.51 -3.13 -24.70
CA CYS A 297 22.44 -4.25 -23.77
C CYS A 297 23.83 -4.90 -23.70
N TYR A 298 24.35 -5.04 -22.48
CA TYR A 298 25.67 -5.62 -22.23
C TYR A 298 25.66 -6.42 -20.93
N GLY A 299 26.69 -7.25 -20.72
CA GLY A 299 26.89 -7.99 -19.47
C GLY A 299 27.29 -7.06 -18.33
N GLU A 300 26.63 -7.19 -17.18
CA GLU A 300 26.80 -6.28 -16.04
C GLU A 300 28.23 -6.33 -15.46
N ASN A 301 28.79 -7.54 -15.34
CA ASN A 301 30.18 -7.76 -14.92
C ASN A 301 31.10 -8.11 -16.11
N PRO A 302 32.44 -7.97 -15.97
CA PRO A 302 33.37 -8.36 -17.05
C PRO A 302 33.20 -9.80 -17.53
N ALA A 303 32.98 -10.75 -16.61
CA ALA A 303 32.70 -12.14 -16.97
C ALA A 303 31.38 -12.29 -17.74
N ASP A 304 30.34 -11.54 -17.36
CA ASP A 304 29.06 -11.55 -18.07
C ASP A 304 29.20 -11.01 -19.50
N ARG A 305 30.07 -10.00 -19.73
CA ARG A 305 30.32 -9.44 -21.07
C ARG A 305 30.95 -10.46 -22.01
N GLU A 306 31.88 -11.25 -21.51
CA GLU A 306 32.51 -12.31 -22.29
C GLU A 306 31.53 -13.46 -22.58
N ASN A 307 30.67 -13.77 -21.60
CA ASN A 307 29.70 -14.87 -21.69
C ASN A 307 28.42 -14.52 -22.50
N LEU A 308 28.06 -13.24 -22.65
CA LEU A 308 26.82 -12.83 -23.34
C LEU A 308 26.86 -13.13 -24.85
N GLY A 309 28.05 -13.09 -25.45
CA GLY A 309 28.23 -13.26 -26.89
C GLY A 309 27.71 -12.06 -27.71
N GLY A 310 27.42 -12.30 -29.00
CA GLY A 310 26.92 -11.27 -29.91
C GLY A 310 25.45 -10.92 -29.65
N VAL A 311 25.15 -9.62 -29.62
CA VAL A 311 23.80 -9.07 -29.41
C VAL A 311 23.32 -8.39 -30.69
N GLN A 312 22.13 -8.75 -31.17
CA GLN A 312 21.47 -8.10 -32.30
C GLN A 312 20.13 -7.50 -31.89
N TYR A 313 19.72 -6.43 -32.57
CA TYR A 313 18.48 -5.70 -32.27
C TYR A 313 17.55 -5.76 -33.48
N TYR A 314 16.27 -6.01 -33.22
CA TYR A 314 15.22 -6.03 -34.24
C TYR A 314 14.03 -5.15 -33.85
N PRO A 315 13.39 -4.46 -34.80
CA PRO A 315 13.83 -4.27 -36.19
C PRO A 315 14.98 -3.26 -36.34
N LYS A 316 15.07 -2.30 -35.42
CA LYS A 316 16.13 -1.29 -35.35
C LYS A 316 16.64 -1.21 -33.91
N ARG A 317 17.86 -0.71 -33.73
CA ARG A 317 18.45 -0.53 -32.40
C ARG A 317 17.85 0.71 -31.71
N GLY A 318 16.77 0.54 -30.97
CA GLY A 318 16.14 1.60 -30.19
C GLY A 318 14.70 1.92 -30.58
N PHE A 319 14.12 2.91 -29.91
CA PHE A 319 12.73 3.31 -30.10
C PHE A 319 12.64 4.58 -30.96
N PRO A 320 12.06 4.51 -32.17
CA PRO A 320 11.89 5.69 -33.00
C PRO A 320 11.03 6.77 -32.35
N GLY A 321 11.38 8.03 -32.59
CA GLY A 321 10.74 9.19 -31.99
C GLY A 321 9.28 9.38 -32.36
N PHE A 322 8.87 8.92 -33.54
CA PHE A 322 7.49 9.07 -34.05
C PHE A 322 6.44 8.31 -33.23
N TYR A 323 6.85 7.40 -32.34
CA TYR A 323 5.93 6.76 -31.37
C TYR A 323 5.60 7.66 -30.17
N TYR A 324 6.32 8.74 -29.96
CA TYR A 324 6.13 9.66 -28.82
C TYR A 324 5.55 11.00 -29.31
N PRO A 325 4.81 11.73 -28.46
CA PRO A 325 4.49 11.44 -27.07
C PRO A 325 3.30 10.48 -26.87
N PHE A 326 3.22 9.88 -25.68
CA PHE A 326 2.05 9.11 -25.26
C PHE A 326 0.93 10.04 -24.74
N THR A 327 -0.21 10.04 -25.42
CA THR A 327 -1.37 10.90 -25.12
C THR A 327 -2.64 10.13 -24.72
N ASN A 328 -2.49 8.88 -24.27
CA ASN A 328 -3.62 7.99 -23.93
C ASN A 328 -4.65 7.79 -25.07
N THR A 329 -4.21 7.94 -26.32
CA THR A 329 -5.07 7.72 -27.49
C THR A 329 -5.44 6.23 -27.61
N PRO A 330 -6.72 5.86 -27.82
CA PRO A 330 -7.12 4.47 -27.99
C PRO A 330 -6.38 3.80 -29.15
N GLY A 331 -5.83 2.62 -28.91
CA GLY A 331 -5.02 1.86 -29.86
C GLY A 331 -3.52 2.05 -29.71
N TYR A 332 -3.07 2.94 -28.82
CA TYR A 332 -1.64 3.18 -28.59
C TYR A 332 -0.93 1.92 -28.06
N LEU A 333 0.08 1.49 -28.82
CA LEU A 333 1.00 0.43 -28.44
C LEU A 333 2.37 1.03 -28.20
N SER A 334 3.07 0.54 -27.16
CA SER A 334 4.44 1.03 -26.94
C SER A 334 5.33 0.37 -27.97
N PRO A 335 6.30 1.08 -28.56
CA PRO A 335 7.28 0.46 -29.43
C PRO A 335 8.06 -0.61 -28.65
N LEU A 336 8.42 -1.68 -29.35
CA LEU A 336 9.19 -2.80 -28.83
C LEU A 336 10.49 -2.92 -29.62
N VAL A 337 11.55 -3.32 -28.91
CA VAL A 337 12.81 -3.74 -29.53
C VAL A 337 13.10 -5.16 -29.06
N ALA A 338 13.28 -6.09 -29.99
CA ALA A 338 13.70 -7.44 -29.65
C ALA A 338 15.23 -7.49 -29.64
N VAL A 339 15.79 -7.91 -28.51
CA VAL A 339 17.22 -8.12 -28.31
C VAL A 339 17.47 -9.62 -28.47
N HIS A 340 18.16 -9.99 -29.54
CA HIS A 340 18.50 -11.36 -29.88
C HIS A 340 19.93 -11.67 -29.42
N PHE A 341 20.06 -12.59 -28.48
CA PHE A 341 21.36 -13.07 -27.99
C PHE A 341 21.80 -14.24 -28.86
N GLN A 342 22.80 -14.02 -29.74
CA GLN A 342 23.11 -14.97 -30.80
C GLN A 342 23.78 -16.25 -30.30
N ARG A 343 24.75 -16.11 -29.38
CA ARG A 343 25.56 -17.21 -28.82
C ARG A 343 25.96 -16.92 -27.38
N PRO A 344 25.00 -16.84 -26.44
CA PRO A 344 25.31 -16.79 -25.01
C PRO A 344 25.98 -18.09 -24.55
N ALA A 345 26.81 -17.99 -23.51
CA ALA A 345 27.42 -19.14 -22.85
C ALA A 345 26.36 -19.99 -22.14
N LEU A 346 26.43 -21.31 -22.32
CA LEU A 346 25.52 -22.25 -21.68
C LEU A 346 25.98 -22.59 -20.26
N HIS A 347 25.05 -23.05 -19.41
CA HIS A 347 25.27 -23.49 -18.03
C HIS A 347 25.91 -22.42 -17.13
N THR A 348 25.78 -21.15 -17.51
CA THR A 348 26.35 -20.01 -16.79
C THR A 348 25.27 -18.96 -16.60
N LEU A 349 25.17 -18.42 -15.38
CA LEU A 349 24.26 -17.31 -15.08
C LEU A 349 24.88 -16.02 -15.60
N ILE A 350 24.20 -15.34 -16.52
CA ILE A 350 24.66 -14.11 -17.16
C ILE A 350 23.78 -12.95 -16.71
N ASN A 351 24.37 -11.97 -16.04
CA ASN A 351 23.66 -10.74 -15.68
C ASN A 351 23.67 -9.76 -16.85
N VAL A 352 22.50 -9.39 -17.36
CA VAL A 352 22.36 -8.48 -18.49
C VAL A 352 21.75 -7.17 -18.02
N GLU A 353 22.37 -6.06 -18.42
CA GLU A 353 21.83 -4.73 -18.24
C GLU A 353 21.57 -4.09 -19.61
N CYS A 354 20.34 -3.61 -19.81
CA CYS A 354 19.96 -2.82 -20.96
C CYS A 354 19.70 -1.38 -20.55
N ARG A 355 20.34 -0.42 -21.21
CA ARG A 355 20.22 1.03 -20.96
C ARG A 355 19.60 1.75 -22.15
N ALA A 356 18.70 2.69 -21.88
CA ALA A 356 18.18 3.62 -22.87
C ALA A 356 18.99 4.92 -22.88
N TRP A 357 19.14 5.50 -24.06
CA TRP A 357 19.92 6.71 -24.28
C TRP A 357 19.05 7.77 -24.94
N ALA A 358 18.77 8.82 -24.17
CA ALA A 358 18.25 10.10 -24.61
C ALA A 358 18.74 11.17 -23.62
N LYS A 359 18.83 12.43 -24.03
CA LYS A 359 19.38 13.52 -23.21
C LYS A 359 18.59 13.75 -21.92
N ASN A 360 17.28 13.48 -21.95
CA ASN A 360 16.37 13.62 -20.83
C ASN A 360 16.07 12.29 -20.09
N ILE A 361 16.84 11.23 -20.33
CA ILE A 361 16.81 10.00 -19.54
C ILE A 361 18.04 10.00 -18.63
N GLU A 362 17.82 10.15 -17.34
CA GLU A 362 18.90 10.04 -16.36
C GLU A 362 19.17 8.56 -16.06
N TYR A 363 20.45 8.19 -16.06
CA TYR A 363 20.86 6.86 -15.67
C TYR A 363 21.22 6.85 -14.19
N LYS A 364 20.50 6.05 -13.40
CA LYS A 364 20.82 5.80 -11.99
C LYS A 364 20.93 4.31 -11.74
N ARG A 365 22.15 3.87 -11.43
CA ARG A 365 22.44 2.48 -11.04
C ARG A 365 22.32 2.31 -9.54
N ALA A 366 21.10 2.33 -9.01
CA ALA A 366 20.82 1.97 -7.61
C ALA A 366 20.19 0.57 -7.54
N LEU A 367 20.60 -0.24 -6.55
CA LEU A 367 20.12 -1.62 -6.39
C LEU A 367 18.58 -1.74 -6.30
N GLN A 368 17.90 -0.73 -5.75
CA GLN A 368 16.44 -0.74 -5.56
C GLN A 368 15.69 0.16 -6.55
N HIS A 369 16.36 1.13 -7.16
CA HIS A 369 15.76 2.15 -8.02
C HIS A 369 16.65 2.36 -9.24
N ARG A 370 16.57 1.44 -10.20
CA ARG A 370 17.21 1.63 -11.51
C ARG A 370 16.36 2.59 -12.34
N GLU A 371 16.98 3.63 -12.85
CA GLU A 371 16.35 4.59 -13.77
C GLU A 371 17.09 4.58 -15.10
N GLY A 372 16.34 4.64 -16.22
CA GLY A 372 16.91 4.58 -17.57
C GLY A 372 17.55 3.25 -17.96
N SER A 373 17.55 2.24 -17.08
CA SER A 373 18.03 0.88 -17.36
C SER A 373 17.11 -0.20 -16.83
N VAL A 374 17.32 -1.41 -17.31
CA VAL A 374 16.67 -2.62 -16.84
C VAL A 374 17.69 -3.74 -16.71
N HIS A 375 17.55 -4.53 -15.65
CA HIS A 375 18.40 -5.67 -15.36
C HIS A 375 17.58 -6.95 -15.37
N PHE A 376 18.16 -7.99 -15.95
CA PHE A 376 17.64 -9.35 -15.87
C PHE A 376 18.78 -10.36 -15.93
N GLU A 377 18.50 -11.57 -15.46
CA GLU A 377 19.47 -12.65 -15.41
C GLU A 377 19.07 -13.70 -16.45
N LEU A 378 20.04 -14.22 -17.19
CA LEU A 378 19.82 -15.23 -18.23
C LEU A 378 20.62 -16.48 -17.89
N LEU A 379 19.96 -17.62 -17.82
CA LEU A 379 20.58 -18.94 -17.64
C LEU A 379 20.00 -19.93 -18.66
N ILE A 380 20.86 -20.51 -19.48
CA ILE A 380 20.47 -21.47 -20.52
C ILE A 380 21.22 -22.78 -20.28
N ASP A 381 20.48 -23.84 -20.02
CA ASP A 381 21.01 -25.19 -19.81
C ASP A 381 20.86 -26.08 -21.06
#